data_AF-A0A8S8XWV3-F1
#
_entry.id   AF-A0A8S8XWV3-F1
#
_cell.length_a   1.000
_cell.length_b   1.000
_cell.length_c   1.000
_cell.angle_alpha   90.00
_cell.angle_beta   90.00
_cell.angle_gamma   90.00
#
_symmetry.space_group_name_H-M   'P 1'
#
loop_
_entity.id
_entity.type
_entity.pdbx_description
1 polymer ?
#
loop_
_entity_poly.entity_id
_entity_poly.type
_entity_poly.pdbx_seq_one_letter_code
_entity_poly.pdbx_strand_id
1 'polypeptide(L)'
;MRKQTLWIFPEGTTSPFGELYPFKMGVFKAAENSGMPIQPLVFCFDNPSVDWSSNGNDKDVFGSMIDFYRNKIRTNVYCFWLDPITIKPGEAKQKSDELHAKMLKYIKRFERPRNE
;
A
#
# COMPACT_ATOMS: atom_id res chain seq x y z
N MET A 1 8.00 -8.31 28.05
CA MET A 1 6.92 -7.75 27.20
C MET A 1 6.92 -8.47 25.86
N ARG A 2 5.75 -8.89 25.34
CA ARG A 2 5.67 -9.45 23.98
C ARG A 2 5.80 -8.31 22.97
N LYS A 3 6.70 -8.45 22.00
CA LYS A 3 6.75 -7.55 20.83
C LYS A 3 5.51 -7.84 19.99
N GLN A 4 4.55 -6.92 19.96
CA GLN A 4 3.39 -7.01 19.09
C GLN A 4 3.74 -6.40 17.74
N THR A 5 3.48 -7.14 16.67
CA THR A 5 3.60 -6.63 15.30
C THR A 5 2.33 -5.85 14.96
N LEU A 6 2.49 -4.62 14.49
CA LEU A 6 1.39 -3.78 14.04
C LEU A 6 1.40 -3.69 12.51
N TRP A 7 0.24 -3.98 11.90
CA TRP A 7 0.01 -3.79 10.47
C TRP A 7 -0.63 -2.43 10.24
N ILE A 8 -0.05 -1.64 9.33
CA ILE A 8 -0.51 -0.28 9.04
C ILE A 8 -0.50 -0.06 7.54
N PHE A 9 -1.58 0.53 7.03
CA PHE A 9 -1.64 1.10 5.69
C PHE A 9 -1.37 2.61 5.81
N PRO A 10 -0.18 3.09 5.43
CA PRO A 10 0.24 4.46 5.71
C PRO A 10 -0.59 5.53 4.98
N GLU A 11 -1.26 5.19 3.88
CA GLU A 11 -2.23 6.07 3.19
C GLU A 11 -3.49 6.30 4.04
N GLY A 12 -3.87 5.30 4.84
CA GLY A 12 -5.09 5.27 5.63
C GLY A 12 -6.38 5.35 4.79
N THR A 13 -6.30 4.94 3.52
CA THR A 13 -7.38 4.69 2.56
C THR A 13 -6.84 3.76 1.47
N THR A 14 -7.69 3.24 0.60
CA THR A 14 -7.30 2.53 -0.63
C THR A 14 -6.97 3.54 -1.75
N SER A 15 -5.86 3.35 -2.44
CA SER A 15 -5.48 4.11 -3.65
C SER A 15 -6.03 3.46 -4.93
N PRO A 16 -6.26 4.25 -5.99
CA PRO A 16 -6.60 3.74 -7.32
C PRO A 16 -5.50 2.85 -7.90
N PHE A 17 -5.91 1.99 -8.83
CA PHE A 17 -5.00 1.08 -9.52
C PHE A 17 -3.82 1.82 -10.16
N GLY A 18 -2.61 1.33 -9.90
CA GLY A 18 -1.37 1.91 -10.40
C GLY A 18 -0.97 3.21 -9.72
N GLU A 19 -1.66 3.65 -8.67
CA GLU A 19 -1.34 4.84 -7.87
C GLU A 19 -0.88 4.46 -6.46
N LEU A 20 -0.29 5.43 -5.76
CA LEU A 20 0.06 5.31 -4.35
C LEU A 20 -0.09 6.68 -3.72
N TYR A 21 -1.05 6.84 -2.81
CA TYR A 21 -1.27 8.14 -2.18
C TYR A 21 -0.16 8.49 -1.18
N PRO A 22 -0.02 9.78 -0.83
CA PRO A 22 0.97 10.20 0.14
C PRO A 22 0.77 9.50 1.48
N PHE A 23 1.88 9.13 2.10
CA PHE A 23 1.85 8.49 3.41
C PHE A 23 1.56 9.50 4.53
N LYS A 24 0.69 9.10 5.46
CA LYS A 24 0.47 9.82 6.71
C LYS A 24 1.68 9.68 7.61
N MET A 25 2.18 10.80 8.12
CA MET A 25 3.43 10.86 8.89
C MET A 25 3.38 10.18 10.26
N GLY A 26 2.18 9.89 10.79
CA GLY A 26 2.00 9.34 12.14
C GLY A 26 2.79 8.05 12.37
N VAL A 27 2.79 7.12 11.40
CA VAL A 27 3.55 5.87 11.52
C VAL A 27 5.06 6.10 11.55
N PHE A 28 5.58 7.00 10.72
CA PHE A 28 7.01 7.30 10.65
C PHE A 28 7.48 8.01 11.91
N LYS A 29 6.66 8.91 12.48
CA LYS A 29 6.95 9.54 13.77
C LYS A 29 6.87 8.56 14.94
N ALA A 30 5.93 7.62 14.94
CA ALA A 30 5.88 6.58 15.96
C ALA A 30 7.10 5.65 15.90
N ALA A 31 7.55 5.26 14.69
CA ALA A 31 8.75 4.46 14.50
C ALA A 31 10.03 5.23 14.89
N GLU A 32 10.14 6.51 14.54
CA GLU A 32 11.23 7.40 14.97
C GLU A 32 11.33 7.49 16.51
N ASN A 33 10.20 7.71 17.17
CA ASN A 33 10.15 7.86 18.64
C ASN A 33 10.39 6.55 19.40
N SER A 34 10.02 5.41 18.81
CA SER A 34 10.17 4.10 19.46
C SER A 34 11.46 3.38 19.09
N GLY A 35 12.15 3.81 18.03
CA GLY A 35 13.30 3.10 17.45
C GLY A 35 12.95 1.75 16.83
N MET A 36 11.66 1.45 16.65
CA MET A 36 11.19 0.19 16.08
C MET A 36 11.34 0.21 14.56
N PRO A 37 11.85 -0.88 13.94
CA PRO A 37 11.96 -0.96 12.50
C PRO A 37 10.58 -1.09 11.84
N ILE A 38 10.45 -0.51 10.65
CA ILE A 38 9.31 -0.74 9.77
C ILE A 38 9.73 -1.79 8.75
N GLN A 39 8.95 -2.85 8.61
CA GLN A 39 9.07 -3.86 7.56
C GLN A 39 8.11 -3.48 6.42
N PRO A 40 8.58 -2.94 5.28
CA PRO A 40 7.69 -2.56 4.20
C PRO A 40 7.27 -3.78 3.37
N LEU A 41 5.99 -3.81 3.00
CA LEU A 41 5.43 -4.77 2.06
C LEU A 41 4.73 -3.99 0.95
N VAL A 42 4.93 -4.42 -0.29
CA VAL A 42 4.18 -3.92 -1.45
C VAL A 42 3.28 -5.03 -1.97
N PHE A 43 2.00 -4.76 -2.05
CA PHE A 43 1.03 -5.59 -2.76
C PHE A 43 0.72 -4.93 -4.10
N CYS A 44 0.72 -5.71 -5.16
CA CYS A 44 0.34 -5.25 -6.50
C CYS A 44 -0.64 -6.23 -7.13
N PHE A 45 -1.64 -5.69 -7.81
CA PHE A 45 -2.63 -6.46 -8.58
C PHE A 45 -2.45 -6.13 -10.07
N ASP A 46 -2.55 -7.10 -10.98
CA ASP A 46 -2.41 -6.85 -12.43
C ASP A 46 -3.75 -6.76 -13.18
N ASN A 47 -4.85 -6.66 -12.45
CA ASN A 47 -6.17 -6.45 -13.02
C ASN A 47 -6.79 -5.15 -12.46
N PRO A 48 -7.01 -4.11 -13.30
CA PRO A 48 -7.62 -2.85 -12.86
C PRO A 48 -9.08 -3.00 -12.40
N SER A 49 -9.76 -4.11 -12.74
CA SER A 49 -11.07 -4.41 -12.17
C SER A 49 -11.02 -4.83 -10.69
N VAL A 50 -9.82 -4.99 -10.13
CA VAL A 50 -9.57 -5.14 -8.68
C VAL A 50 -9.12 -3.79 -8.11
N ASP A 51 -9.81 -2.73 -8.52
CA ASP A 51 -9.67 -1.41 -7.92
C ASP A 51 -10.76 -1.22 -6.86
N TRP A 52 -10.32 -1.00 -5.62
CA TRP A 52 -11.18 -0.85 -4.46
C TRP A 52 -11.31 0.63 -4.07
N SER A 53 -10.67 1.53 -4.81
CA SER A 53 -10.81 2.96 -4.64
C SER A 53 -12.18 3.42 -5.14
N SER A 54 -12.74 4.42 -4.46
CA SER A 54 -14.00 5.03 -4.85
C SER A 54 -13.77 5.89 -6.11
N ASN A 55 -14.02 5.31 -7.29
CA ASN A 55 -13.78 5.94 -8.58
C ASN A 55 -14.88 6.94 -9.00
N GLY A 56 -15.41 7.74 -8.07
CA GLY A 56 -16.36 8.82 -8.36
C GLY A 56 -17.73 8.40 -8.90
N ASN A 57 -17.90 7.13 -9.27
CA ASN A 57 -19.19 6.44 -9.29
C ASN A 57 -19.35 5.78 -7.92
N ASP A 58 -20.45 6.05 -7.23
CA ASP A 58 -20.81 5.67 -5.85
C ASP A 58 -20.79 4.15 -5.55
N LYS A 59 -19.68 3.47 -5.82
CA LYS A 59 -19.43 2.12 -5.31
C LYS A 59 -18.55 2.28 -4.09
N ASP A 60 -19.17 2.11 -2.93
CA ASP A 60 -18.43 1.88 -1.71
C ASP A 60 -17.61 0.57 -1.83
N VAL A 61 -16.66 0.38 -0.90
CA VAL A 61 -15.78 -0.80 -0.88
C VAL A 61 -16.58 -2.11 -0.91
N PHE A 62 -17.78 -2.13 -0.30
CA PHE A 62 -18.67 -3.28 -0.30
C PHE A 62 -19.22 -3.61 -1.69
N GLY A 63 -19.63 -2.60 -2.47
CA GLY A 63 -20.06 -2.76 -3.85
C GLY A 63 -18.96 -3.37 -4.73
N SER A 64 -17.73 -2.86 -4.59
CA SER A 64 -16.57 -3.41 -5.31
C SER A 64 -16.27 -4.86 -4.93
N MET A 65 -16.39 -5.22 -3.64
CA MET A 65 -16.26 -6.60 -3.19
C MET A 65 -17.35 -7.51 -3.76
N ILE A 66 -18.61 -7.08 -3.75
CA ILE A 66 -19.73 -7.85 -4.31
C ILE A 66 -19.52 -8.10 -5.80
N ASP A 67 -19.12 -7.08 -6.56
CA ASP A 67 -18.85 -7.19 -7.99
C ASP A 67 -17.67 -8.12 -8.28
N PHE A 68 -16.61 -8.06 -7.47
CA PHE A 68 -15.47 -8.98 -7.56
C PHE A 68 -15.92 -10.44 -7.48
N TYR A 69 -16.76 -10.78 -6.50
CA TYR A 69 -17.28 -12.14 -6.33
C TYR A 69 -18.30 -12.53 -7.41
N ARG A 70 -19.26 -11.65 -7.73
CA ARG A 70 -20.31 -11.94 -8.72
C ARG A 70 -19.74 -12.12 -10.12
N ASN A 71 -18.82 -11.26 -10.53
CA ASN A 71 -18.23 -11.28 -11.86
C ASN A 71 -17.02 -12.23 -11.96
N LYS A 72 -16.70 -12.96 -10.89
CA LYS A 72 -15.59 -13.92 -10.83
C LYS A 72 -14.28 -13.32 -11.32
N ILE A 73 -14.01 -12.07 -10.92
CA ILE A 73 -12.83 -11.33 -11.35
C ILE A 73 -11.57 -12.09 -10.90
N ARG A 74 -10.63 -12.28 -11.82
CA ARG A 74 -9.34 -12.94 -11.55
C ARG A 74 -8.21 -11.95 -11.66
N THR A 75 -7.24 -12.04 -10.77
CA THR A 75 -6.04 -11.20 -10.75
C THR A 75 -4.86 -12.02 -10.25
N ASN A 76 -3.65 -11.68 -10.70
CA ASN A 76 -2.45 -12.14 -10.00
C ASN A 76 -2.11 -11.14 -8.89
N VAL A 77 -1.69 -11.67 -7.75
CA VAL A 77 -1.21 -10.86 -6.62
C VAL A 77 0.29 -11.02 -6.52
N TYR A 78 1.01 -9.91 -6.58
CA TYR A 78 2.44 -9.86 -6.35
C TYR A 78 2.68 -9.26 -4.97
N CYS A 79 3.52 -9.92 -4.18
CA CYS A 79 3.87 -9.47 -2.84
C CYS A 79 5.40 -9.35 -2.73
N PHE A 80 5.87 -8.16 -2.34
CA PHE A 80 7.28 -7.86 -2.22
C PHE A 80 7.60 -7.45 -0.80
N TRP A 81 8.44 -8.24 -0.12
CA TRP A 81 9.10 -7.81 1.11
C TRP A 81 10.29 -6.93 0.74
N LEU A 82 10.30 -5.70 1.23
CA LEU A 82 11.45 -4.80 1.09
C LEU A 82 12.34 -4.89 2.33
N ASP A 83 13.56 -4.39 2.25
CA ASP A 83 14.43 -4.35 3.42
C ASP A 83 13.80 -3.52 4.56
N PRO A 84 13.91 -3.97 5.82
CA PRO A 84 13.48 -3.19 6.97
C PRO A 84 14.14 -1.81 6.98
N ILE A 85 13.38 -0.78 7.34
CA ILE A 85 13.89 0.57 7.55
C ILE A 85 13.84 0.94 9.03
N THR A 86 14.88 1.61 9.51
CA THR A 86 14.91 2.24 10.83
C THR A 86 14.94 3.74 10.62
N ILE A 87 14.20 4.49 11.44
CA ILE A 87 14.09 5.94 11.32
C ILE A 87 14.83 6.56 12.50
N LYS A 88 15.85 7.37 12.21
CA LYS A 88 16.56 8.13 13.23
C LYS A 88 15.84 9.46 13.50
N PRO A 89 16.09 10.11 14.66
CA PRO A 89 15.51 11.41 14.98
C PRO A 89 15.78 12.45 13.87
N GLY A 90 14.71 13.06 13.36
CA GLY A 90 14.74 14.04 12.27
C GLY A 90 14.57 13.47 10.87
N GLU A 91 14.63 12.14 10.69
CA GLU A 91 14.63 11.51 9.36
C GLU A 91 13.22 11.09 8.89
N ALA A 92 12.19 11.19 9.74
CA ALA A 92 10.86 10.62 9.44
C ALA A 92 10.30 11.01 8.06
N LYS A 93 10.34 12.30 7.70
CA LYS A 93 9.80 12.78 6.42
C LYS A 93 10.61 12.25 5.23
N GLN A 94 11.93 12.35 5.30
CA GLN A 94 12.83 11.83 4.28
C GLN A 94 12.61 10.33 4.06
N LYS A 95 12.55 9.53 5.14
CA LYS A 95 12.35 8.08 5.05
C LYS A 95 10.97 7.70 4.52
N SER A 96 9.95 8.50 4.85
CA SER A 96 8.62 8.35 4.27
C SER A 96 8.64 8.58 2.76
N ASP A 97 9.28 9.65 2.29
CA ASP A 97 9.33 9.99 0.87
C ASP A 97 10.19 8.99 0.06
N GLU A 98 11.33 8.56 0.62
CA GLU A 98 12.17 7.49 0.05
C GLU A 98 11.39 6.18 -0.09
N LEU A 99 10.65 5.78 0.96
CA LEU A 99 9.88 4.56 0.94
C LEU A 99 8.71 4.65 -0.06
N HIS A 100 7.96 5.76 -0.04
CA HIS A 100 6.87 6.00 -0.99
C HIS A 100 7.36 5.91 -2.44
N ALA A 101 8.44 6.62 -2.77
CA ALA A 101 9.02 6.59 -4.11
C ALA A 101 9.51 5.19 -4.51
N LYS A 102 10.06 4.41 -3.56
CA LYS A 102 10.47 3.02 -3.79
C LYS A 102 9.26 2.13 -4.07
N MET A 103 8.22 2.20 -3.23
CA MET A 103 7.01 1.38 -3.38
C MET A 103 6.24 1.71 -4.67
N LEU A 104 6.14 3.00 -5.02
CA LEU A 104 5.49 3.45 -6.25
C LEU A 104 6.14 2.86 -7.51
N LYS A 105 7.46 2.63 -7.52
CA LYS A 105 8.14 1.96 -8.64
C LYS A 105 7.68 0.51 -8.82
N TYR A 106 7.42 -0.22 -7.73
CA TYR A 106 6.86 -1.58 -7.80
C TYR A 106 5.43 -1.53 -8.33
N ILE A 107 4.59 -0.64 -7.77
CA ILE A 107 3.20 -0.48 -8.21
C ILE A 107 3.14 -0.17 -9.69
N LYS A 108 3.85 0.85 -10.17
CA LYS A 108 3.88 1.20 -11.61
C LYS A 108 4.41 0.08 -12.51
N ARG A 109 5.24 -0.83 -11.98
CA ARG A 109 5.81 -1.94 -12.75
C ARG A 109 4.87 -3.14 -12.83
N PHE A 110 4.18 -3.46 -11.75
CA PHE A 110 3.41 -4.70 -11.60
C PHE A 110 1.89 -4.47 -11.73
N GLU A 111 1.39 -3.28 -11.39
CA GLU A 111 0.00 -2.88 -11.64
C GLU A 111 -0.15 -2.27 -13.03
N ARG A 112 -0.15 -3.14 -14.03
CA ARG A 112 -0.40 -2.79 -15.43
C ARG A 112 -1.46 -3.72 -16.00
N PRO A 113 -2.40 -3.23 -16.82
CA PRO A 113 -3.38 -4.08 -17.47
C PRO A 113 -2.68 -5.19 -18.24
N ARG A 114 -3.23 -6.40 -18.16
CA ARG A 114 -2.75 -7.52 -18.97
C ARG A 114 -3.07 -7.23 -20.44
N ASN A 115 -2.07 -7.36 -21.31
CA ASN A 115 -2.29 -7.49 -22.75
C ASN A 115 -2.67 -8.96 -23.00
N GLU A 116 -3.89 -9.33 -22.66
CA GLU A 116 -4.48 -10.64 -23.00
C GLU A 116 -5.32 -10.53 -24.27
#